data_AF-A0A016UZ47-F1
#
_entry.id   AF-A0A016UZ47-F1
#
_cell.length_a   1.000
_cell.length_b   1.000
_cell.length_c   1.000
_cell.angle_alpha   90.00
_cell.angle_beta   90.00
_cell.angle_gamma   90.00
#
_symmetry.space_group_name_H-M   'P 1'
#
loop_
_entity.id
_entity.type
_entity.pdbx_description
1 polymer ?
#
loop_
_entity_poly.entity_id
_entity_poly.type
_entity_poly.pdbx_seq_one_letter_code
_entity_poly.pdbx_strand_id
1 'polypeptide(L)'
;MINIGERFIFERPDLTRKWAPYLSAVERARANNCFVYIDETWVFPSMTKKKEWNNNTILRFVSASKNKGRRAIVIGAITEHGIVPGCTKVLINGRTGADQDYHH
;
A
#
# COMPACT_ATOMS: atom_id res chain seq x y z
N MET A 1 -2.84 29.57 -17.09
CA MET A 1 -2.71 28.48 -18.08
C MET A 1 -3.72 27.40 -17.72
N ILE A 2 -4.63 27.09 -18.64
CA ILE A 2 -5.80 26.23 -18.41
C ILE A 2 -5.38 24.77 -18.65
N ASN A 3 -5.68 23.88 -17.69
CA ASN A 3 -5.32 22.48 -17.72
C ASN A 3 -6.35 21.69 -18.56
N ILE A 4 -5.96 21.30 -19.77
CA ILE A 4 -6.75 20.50 -20.71
C ILE A 4 -6.37 19.03 -20.54
N GLY A 5 -6.74 18.41 -19.41
CA GLY A 5 -6.91 16.94 -19.27
C GLY A 5 -5.73 16.00 -19.53
N GLU A 6 -4.57 16.47 -19.97
CA GLU A 6 -3.40 15.63 -20.24
C GLU A 6 -2.59 15.42 -18.96
N ARG A 7 -2.22 14.16 -18.70
CA ARG A 7 -1.27 13.82 -17.63
C ARG A 7 0.14 14.23 -18.09
N PHE A 8 0.50 15.46 -17.81
CA PHE A 8 1.89 15.89 -17.97
C PHE A 8 2.75 15.19 -16.92
N ILE A 9 3.67 14.34 -17.37
CA ILE A 9 4.76 13.85 -16.54
C ILE A 9 5.84 14.94 -16.59
N PHE A 10 5.87 15.77 -15.57
CA PHE A 10 6.96 16.71 -15.39
C PHE A 10 8.10 16.00 -14.68
N GLU A 11 9.26 15.95 -15.32
CA GLU A 11 10.48 15.62 -14.61
C GLU A 11 10.73 16.69 -13.54
N ARG A 12 11.20 16.24 -12.37
CA ARG A 12 11.60 17.11 -11.28
C ARG A 12 13.13 17.12 -11.18
N PRO A 13 13.81 18.11 -11.77
CA PRO A 13 15.27 18.13 -11.85
C PRO A 13 15.94 18.11 -10.47
N ASP A 14 15.26 18.64 -9.45
CA ASP A 14 15.71 18.65 -8.07
C ASP A 14 15.74 17.23 -7.46
N LEU A 15 14.79 16.37 -7.84
CA LEU A 15 14.82 14.95 -7.50
C LEU A 15 15.88 14.25 -8.33
N THR A 16 15.91 14.41 -9.65
CA THR A 16 16.92 13.77 -10.51
C THR A 16 18.35 14.01 -9.99
N ARG A 17 18.66 15.25 -9.58
CA ARG A 17 19.97 15.61 -8.99
C ARG A 17 20.27 14.91 -7.66
N LYS A 18 19.25 14.60 -6.84
CA LYS A 18 19.42 13.85 -5.59
C LYS A 18 19.52 12.34 -5.83
N TRP A 19 18.83 11.84 -6.84
CA TRP A 19 18.78 10.42 -7.15
C TRP A 19 20.11 9.92 -7.75
N ALA A 20 20.78 10.72 -8.57
CA ALA A 20 22.07 10.35 -9.17
C ALA A 20 23.13 9.88 -8.14
N PRO A 21 23.52 10.68 -7.12
CA PRO A 21 24.51 10.24 -6.13
C PRO A 21 23.99 9.09 -5.24
N TYR A 22 22.69 9.06 -4.95
CA TYR A 22 22.07 7.99 -4.17
C TYR A 22 22.17 6.65 -4.89
N LEU A 23 21.77 6.59 -6.17
CA LEU A 23 21.82 5.37 -6.96
C LEU A 23 23.25 4.87 -7.15
N SER A 24 24.21 5.76 -7.44
CA SER A 24 25.62 5.38 -7.52
C SER A 24 26.19 4.88 -6.18
N ALA A 25 25.69 5.35 -5.04
CA ALA A 25 26.08 4.82 -3.73
C ALA A 25 25.48 3.43 -3.48
N VAL A 26 24.20 3.25 -3.80
CA VAL A 26 23.52 1.95 -3.72
C VAL A 26 24.24 0.91 -4.59
N GLU A 27 24.57 1.26 -5.82
CA GLU A 27 25.22 0.35 -6.77
C GLU A 27 26.61 -0.08 -6.30
N ARG A 28 27.44 0.84 -5.77
CA ARG A 28 28.72 0.50 -5.15
C ARG A 28 28.56 -0.41 -3.94
N ALA A 29 27.53 -0.18 -3.13
CA ALA A 29 27.30 -0.97 -1.93
C ALA A 29 26.78 -2.38 -2.24
N ARG A 30 26.06 -2.59 -3.36
CA ARG A 30 25.52 -3.91 -3.76
C ARG A 30 26.60 -4.96 -3.98
N ALA A 31 27.81 -4.57 -4.33
CA ALA A 31 28.91 -5.50 -4.57
C ALA A 31 29.32 -6.28 -3.31
N ASN A 32 29.14 -5.71 -2.12
CA ASN A 32 29.70 -6.26 -0.87
C ASN A 32 28.71 -6.28 0.31
N ASN A 33 27.47 -5.81 0.14
CA ASN A 33 26.50 -5.69 1.22
C ASN A 33 25.16 -6.36 0.85
N CYS A 34 24.51 -6.93 1.86
CA CYS A 34 23.13 -7.37 1.74
C CYS A 34 22.18 -6.16 1.93
N PHE A 35 21.28 -5.97 0.97
CA PHE A 35 20.26 -4.92 1.04
C PHE A 35 18.96 -5.48 1.60
N VAL A 36 18.49 -4.84 2.66
CA VAL A 36 17.15 -5.05 3.22
C VAL A 36 16.33 -3.80 2.94
N TYR A 37 15.24 -3.95 2.18
CA TYR A 37 14.27 -2.90 1.92
C TYR A 37 13.10 -3.04 2.88
N ILE A 38 12.68 -1.93 3.49
CA ILE A 38 11.54 -1.89 4.41
C ILE A 38 10.50 -0.98 3.81
N ASP A 39 9.25 -1.42 3.82
CA ASP A 39 8.12 -0.61 3.36
C ASP A 39 6.85 -0.90 4.18
N GLU A 40 5.92 0.05 4.14
CA GLU A 40 4.60 -0.04 4.75
C GLU A 40 3.53 -0.02 3.65
N THR A 41 2.61 -0.99 3.70
CA THR A 41 1.43 -1.01 2.84
C THR A 41 0.15 -1.22 3.64
N TRP A 42 -0.97 -0.80 3.05
CA TRP A 42 -2.30 -0.89 3.64
C TRP A 42 -3.10 -1.94 2.89
N VAL A 43 -3.71 -2.88 3.61
CA VAL A 43 -4.62 -3.88 3.04
C VAL A 43 -6.01 -3.67 3.63
N PHE A 44 -7.04 -3.61 2.78
CA PHE A 44 -8.42 -3.48 3.22
C PHE A 44 -9.35 -4.46 2.48
N PRO A 45 -10.48 -4.89 3.08
CA PRO A 45 -11.31 -5.98 2.55
C PRO A 45 -11.86 -5.77 1.13
N SER A 46 -12.03 -4.51 0.71
CA SER A 46 -12.49 -4.16 -0.64
C SER A 46 -11.37 -4.00 -1.67
N MET A 47 -10.11 -4.34 -1.34
CA MET A 47 -9.04 -4.45 -2.35
C MET A 47 -9.26 -5.61 -3.31
N THR A 48 -9.98 -6.64 -2.89
CA THR A 48 -10.36 -7.77 -3.73
C THR A 48 -11.86 -7.68 -4.02
N LYS A 49 -12.24 -7.72 -5.30
CA LYS A 49 -13.65 -7.92 -5.66
C LYS A 49 -14.01 -9.36 -5.30
N LYS A 50 -14.92 -9.55 -4.34
CA LYS A 50 -15.58 -10.85 -4.20
C LYS A 50 -16.40 -11.07 -5.47
N LYS A 51 -16.49 -12.32 -5.95
CA LYS A 51 -17.44 -12.65 -7.02
C LYS A 51 -18.84 -12.30 -6.50
N GLU A 52 -19.45 -11.28 -7.08
CA GLU A 52 -20.82 -10.88 -6.78
C GLU A 52 -21.75 -11.37 -7.89
N TRP A 53 -22.96 -11.77 -7.51
CA TRP A 53 -24.00 -12.12 -8.47
C TRP A 53 -24.54 -10.82 -9.06
N ASN A 54 -24.29 -10.57 -10.34
CA ASN A 54 -24.83 -9.40 -11.03
C ASN A 54 -26.17 -9.76 -11.68
N ASN A 55 -27.25 -9.10 -11.26
CA ASN A 55 -28.53 -9.19 -11.95
C ASN A 55 -28.60 -8.08 -13.02
N ASN A 56 -28.59 -8.48 -14.29
CA ASN A 56 -28.58 -7.57 -15.45
C ASN A 56 -29.86 -6.71 -15.61
N THR A 57 -30.86 -6.85 -14.73
CA THR A 57 -32.07 -6.01 -14.73
C THR A 57 -32.00 -4.80 -13.78
N ILE A 58 -30.95 -4.66 -12.99
CA ILE A 58 -30.80 -3.55 -12.03
C ILE A 58 -29.98 -2.42 -12.68
N LEU A 59 -30.63 -1.28 -12.95
CA LEU A 59 -30.11 -0.17 -13.76
C LEU A 59 -28.94 0.63 -13.17
N ARG A 60 -28.59 0.45 -11.88
CA ARG A 60 -27.42 1.08 -11.23
C ARG A 60 -27.23 0.53 -9.82
N PHE A 61 -26.08 -0.07 -9.55
CA PHE A 61 -25.60 -0.22 -8.18
C PHE A 61 -24.87 1.06 -7.78
N VAL A 62 -25.30 1.70 -6.69
CA VAL A 62 -24.44 2.67 -6.00
C VAL A 62 -23.40 1.85 -5.26
N SER A 63 -22.16 1.85 -5.74
CA SER A 63 -21.03 1.24 -5.03
C SER A 63 -20.75 2.04 -3.76
N ALA A 64 -21.51 1.75 -2.70
CA ALA A 64 -21.20 2.26 -1.38
C ALA A 64 -19.87 1.63 -0.95
N SER A 65 -18.78 2.38 -1.08
CA SER A 65 -17.48 2.06 -0.46
C SER A 65 -17.58 2.20 1.07
N LYS A 66 -18.38 1.34 1.69
CA LYS A 66 -18.70 1.37 3.12
C LYS A 66 -17.79 0.48 3.97
N ASN A 67 -16.52 0.32 3.58
CA ASN A 67 -15.49 -0.25 4.47
C ASN A 67 -14.58 0.83 5.05
N LYS A 68 -15.18 1.95 5.49
CA LYS A 68 -14.48 2.98 6.25
C LYS A 68 -14.19 2.46 7.67
N GLY A 69 -13.04 1.82 7.88
CA GLY A 69 -12.54 1.54 9.24
C GLY A 69 -11.68 0.29 9.39
N ARG A 70 -11.98 -0.79 8.65
CA ARG A 70 -11.20 -2.04 8.71
C ARG A 70 -10.05 -2.01 7.72
N ARG A 71 -8.85 -1.76 8.24
CA ARG A 71 -7.58 -1.80 7.51
C ARG A 71 -6.54 -2.56 8.32
N ALA A 72 -5.71 -3.32 7.62
CA ALA A 72 -4.47 -3.87 8.15
C ALA A 72 -3.31 -3.03 7.60
N ILE A 73 -2.40 -2.61 8.48
CA ILE A 73 -1.10 -2.07 8.10
C ILE A 73 -0.15 -3.26 8.09
N VAL A 74 0.54 -3.45 6.97
CA VAL A 74 1.58 -4.47 6.82
C VAL A 74 2.90 -3.75 6.65
N ILE A 75 3.82 -3.95 7.59
CA ILE A 75 5.20 -3.48 7.51
C ILE A 75 6.05 -4.72 7.28
N GLY A 76 6.89 -4.72 6.25
CA GLY A 76 7.71 -5.86 5.90
C GLY A 76 9.13 -5.44 5.53
N ALA A 77 10.07 -6.35 5.78
CA ALA A 77 11.43 -6.26 5.28
C ALA A 77 11.67 -7.34 4.21
N ILE A 78 12.23 -6.95 3.08
CA ILE A 78 12.51 -7.82 1.93
C ILE A 78 13.95 -7.65 1.46
N THR A 79 14.53 -8.74 1.00
CA THR A 79 15.85 -8.80 0.34
C THR A 79 15.66 -9.34 -1.08
N GLU A 80 16.75 -9.46 -1.84
CA GLU A 80 16.72 -10.14 -3.13
C GLU A 80 16.32 -11.62 -3.05
N HIS A 81 16.45 -12.24 -1.87
CA HIS A 81 16.07 -13.62 -1.61
C HIS A 81 14.64 -13.79 -1.07
N GLY A 82 13.92 -12.68 -0.87
CA GLY A 82 12.55 -12.67 -0.37
C GLY A 82 12.40 -12.03 1.02
N ILE A 83 11.31 -12.37 1.70
CA ILE A 83 10.93 -11.77 2.99
C ILE A 83 11.93 -12.19 4.07
N VAL A 84 12.40 -11.21 4.85
CA VAL A 84 13.27 -11.46 5.99
C VAL A 84 12.45 -12.11 7.13
N PRO A 85 12.78 -13.34 7.57
CA PRO A 85 12.04 -14.01 8.62
C PRO A 85 11.99 -13.19 9.92
N GLY A 86 10.82 -13.12 10.55
CA GLY A 86 10.62 -12.37 11.81
C GLY A 86 10.53 -10.85 11.64
N CYS A 87 10.71 -10.30 10.43
CA CYS A 87 10.66 -8.86 10.18
C CYS A 87 9.35 -8.40 9.52
N THR A 88 8.26 -9.15 9.70
CA THR A 88 6.91 -8.76 9.24
C THR A 88 6.04 -8.40 10.42
N LYS A 89 5.44 -7.21 10.39
CA LYS A 89 4.51 -6.71 11.42
C LYS A 89 3.16 -6.38 10.78
N VAL A 90 2.09 -6.93 11.35
CA VAL A 90 0.72 -6.65 10.91
C VAL A 90 -0.06 -5.98 12.03
N LEU A 91 -0.56 -4.78 11.77
CA LEU A 91 -1.42 -4.03 12.69
C LEU A 91 -2.84 -3.99 12.13
N ILE A 92 -3.79 -4.63 12.81
CA ILE A 92 -5.20 -4.66 12.37
C ILE A 92 -6.01 -3.71 13.25
N ASN A 93 -6.60 -2.68 12.64
CA ASN A 93 -7.52 -1.80 13.35
C ASN A 93 -8.96 -2.38 13.34
N GLY A 94 -9.67 -2.31 14.46
CA GLY A 94 -11.07 -2.75 14.57
C GLY A 94 -11.31 -4.16 15.12
N ARG A 95 -10.39 -4.70 15.94
CA ARG A 95 -10.71 -5.81 16.87
C ARG A 95 -11.25 -5.25 18.19
N THR A 96 -12.35 -4.50 18.15
CA THR A 96 -13.27 -4.55 19.29
C THR A 96 -13.96 -5.88 19.11
N GLY A 97 -13.69 -6.85 20.00
CA GLY A 97 -14.51 -8.03 20.07
C GLY A 97 -15.97 -7.59 20.22
N ALA A 98 -16.90 -8.35 19.67
CA ALA A 98 -18.33 -8.12 19.82
C ALA A 98 -18.82 -8.36 21.27
N ASP A 99 -18.00 -8.06 22.28
CA ASP A 99 -18.19 -8.42 23.69
C ASP A 99 -17.56 -7.40 24.65
N GLN A 100 -17.54 -6.11 24.27
CA GLN A 100 -17.13 -5.03 25.18
C GLN A 100 -18.13 -3.86 25.23
N ASP A 101 -19.41 -4.13 24.93
CA ASP A 101 -20.51 -3.27 25.40
C ASP A 101 -20.95 -3.75 26.79
N TYR A 102 -20.08 -3.55 27.79
CA TYR A 102 -20.53 -3.51 29.18
C TYR A 102 -20.99 -2.08 29.47
N HIS A 103 -22.29 -1.86 29.37
CA HIS A 103 -22.96 -0.67 29.89
C HIS A 103 -22.89 -0.68 31.43
N HIS A 104 -22.38 0.41 32.00
CA HIS A 104 -22.69 0.87 33.35
C HIS A 104 -23.64 2.05 33.26
#